data_AF-A0A441VQM1-F1
#
_entry.id   AF-A0A441VQM1-F1
#
_cell.length_a   1.000
_cell.length_b   1.000
_cell.length_c   1.000
_cell.angle_alpha   90.00
_cell.angle_beta   90.00
_cell.angle_gamma   90.00
#
_symmetry.space_group_name_H-M   'P 1'
#
loop_
_entity.id
_entity.type
_entity.pdbx_description
1 polymer ?
#
loop_
_entity_poly.entity_id
_entity_poly.type
_entity_poly.pdbx_seq_one_letter_code
_entity_poly.pdbx_strand_id
1 'polypeptide(L)'
;MACRPGLFLPVRVLSRLFRRLFLTALTEAFAHGELRFSNELSQLNEDEAFTRHLARARRVEWVVYSKPTVRRPGPGARLSRPLHPSCCHRQQPHRRGR
;
A
#
# COMPACT_ATOMS: atom_id res chain seq x y z
N MET A 1 14.48 -3.81 19.25
CA MET A 1 13.39 -2.81 19.31
C MET A 1 12.07 -3.53 19.06
N ALA A 2 11.34 -3.88 20.12
CA ALA A 2 10.05 -4.54 20.00
C ALA A 2 8.94 -3.48 19.90
N CYS A 3 8.07 -3.61 18.89
CA CYS A 3 6.84 -2.82 18.80
C CYS A 3 6.02 -3.04 20.07
N ARG A 4 5.62 -1.95 20.77
CA ARG A 4 4.81 -2.06 21.99
C ARG A 4 3.51 -2.81 21.69
N PRO A 5 3.17 -3.88 22.43
CA PRO A 5 1.93 -4.60 22.20
C PRO A 5 0.76 -3.65 22.52
N GLY A 6 -0.09 -3.39 21.51
CA GLY A 6 -1.20 -2.45 21.61
C GLY A 6 -1.06 -1.15 20.80
N LEU A 7 0.04 -0.96 20.06
CA LEU A 7 0.15 0.19 19.15
C LEU A 7 -0.72 -0.01 17.90
N PHE A 8 -2.01 0.27 18.00
CA PHE A 8 -2.89 0.43 16.84
C PHE A 8 -2.73 1.86 16.31
N LEU A 9 -1.72 2.09 15.46
CA LEU A 9 -1.67 3.33 14.68
C LEU A 9 -2.86 3.28 13.71
N PRO A 10 -3.78 4.25 13.75
CA PRO A 10 -4.87 4.28 12.78
C PRO A 10 -4.27 4.24 11.37
N VAL A 11 -4.84 3.42 10.50
CA VAL A 11 -4.33 3.22 9.11
C VAL A 11 -4.08 4.55 8.41
N ARG A 12 -4.94 5.56 8.65
CA ARG A 12 -4.80 6.92 8.13
C ARG A 12 -3.51 7.63 8.56
N VAL A 13 -3.05 7.42 9.79
CA VAL A 13 -1.80 7.99 10.32
C VAL A 13 -0.60 7.31 9.67
N LEU A 14 -0.59 5.96 9.65
CA LEU A 14 0.48 5.20 9.04
C LEU A 14 0.61 5.50 7.54
N SER A 15 -0.51 5.56 6.83
CA SER A 15 -0.55 5.93 5.43
C SER A 15 0.00 7.32 5.16
N ARG A 16 -0.32 8.31 6.00
CA ARG A 16 0.20 9.68 5.84
C ARG A 16 1.70 9.76 6.09
N LEU A 17 2.18 9.09 7.14
CA LEU A 17 3.60 9.02 7.47
C LEU A 17 4.38 8.34 6.35
N PHE A 18 3.95 7.14 5.95
CA PHE A 18 4.58 6.37 4.89
C PHE A 18 4.59 7.14 3.57
N ARG A 19 3.46 7.74 3.19
CA ARG A 19 3.37 8.55 1.98
C ARG A 19 4.39 9.69 1.97
N ARG A 20 4.56 10.42 3.09
CA ARG A 20 5.53 11.51 3.16
C ARG A 20 6.95 10.98 2.99
N LEU A 21 7.32 9.97 3.77
CA LEU A 21 8.67 9.40 3.75
C LEU A 21 9.01 8.80 2.38
N PHE A 22 8.09 8.02 1.81
CA PHE A 22 8.27 7.39 0.51
C PHE A 22 8.44 8.42 -0.61
N LEU A 23 7.59 9.45 -0.67
CA LEU A 23 7.70 10.47 -1.71
C LEU A 23 8.96 11.31 -1.58
N THR A 24 9.42 11.59 -0.35
CA THR A 24 10.69 12.29 -0.12
C THR A 24 11.86 11.45 -0.64
N ALA A 25 11.97 10.20 -0.19
CA ALA A 25 13.04 9.30 -0.61
C ALA A 25 13.02 9.03 -2.13
N LEU A 26 11.84 8.87 -2.72
CA LEU A 26 11.69 8.68 -4.17
C LEU A 26 12.15 9.92 -4.97
N THR A 27 11.88 11.13 -4.46
CA THR A 27 12.34 12.36 -5.10
C THR A 27 13.86 12.48 -5.01
N GLU A 28 14.44 12.14 -3.87
CA GLU A 28 15.89 12.16 -3.63
C GLU A 28 16.62 11.16 -4.54
N ALA A 29 16.18 9.90 -4.57
CA ALA A 29 16.76 8.88 -5.45
C ALA A 29 16.65 9.24 -6.94
N PHE A 30 15.60 9.97 -7.34
CA PHE A 30 15.47 10.48 -8.72
C PHE A 30 16.46 11.62 -8.98
N ALA A 31 16.62 12.56 -8.05
CA ALA A 31 17.61 13.64 -8.15
C ALA A 31 19.05 13.12 -8.18
N HIS A 32 19.33 12.00 -7.51
CA HIS A 32 20.62 11.32 -7.56
C HIS A 32 20.83 10.46 -8.82
N GLY A 33 19.83 10.31 -9.68
CA GLY A 33 19.91 9.47 -10.89
C GLY A 33 19.96 7.97 -10.61
N GLU A 34 19.62 7.53 -9.40
CA GLU A 34 19.60 6.11 -9.01
C GLU A 34 18.34 5.38 -9.48
N LEU A 35 17.31 6.13 -9.90
CA LEU A 35 16.06 5.60 -10.42
C LEU A 35 16.04 5.67 -11.93
N ARG A 36 15.86 4.50 -12.57
CA ARG A 36 15.59 4.40 -14.00
C ARG A 36 14.32 3.61 -14.21
N PHE A 37 13.32 4.24 -14.82
CA PHE A 37 12.06 3.61 -15.14
C PHE A 37 12.14 2.91 -16.51
N SER A 38 11.58 1.71 -16.61
CA SER A 38 11.64 0.89 -17.83
C SER A 38 10.24 0.63 -18.40
N ASN A 39 10.21 0.23 -19.67
CA ASN A 39 8.99 -0.17 -20.39
C ASN A 39 7.95 0.97 -20.45
N GLU A 40 6.71 0.70 -20.06
CA GLU A 40 5.60 1.67 -20.02
C GLU A 40 5.86 2.84 -19.07
N LEU A 41 6.78 2.68 -18.12
CA LEU A 41 7.15 3.73 -17.17
C LEU A 41 8.34 4.57 -17.67
N SER A 42 8.91 4.28 -18.83
CA SER A 42 10.05 5.04 -19.38
C SER A 42 9.80 6.55 -19.47
N GLN A 43 8.55 6.97 -19.70
CA GLN A 43 8.11 8.37 -19.73
C GLN A 43 8.30 9.09 -18.39
N LEU A 44 8.40 8.35 -17.27
CA LEU A 44 8.67 8.91 -15.95
C LEU A 44 10.16 9.20 -15.71
N ASN A 45 11.06 8.90 -16.65
CA ASN A 45 12.44 9.38 -16.57
C ASN A 45 12.55 10.88 -16.88
N GLU A 46 11.53 11.49 -17.47
CA GLU A 46 11.49 12.94 -17.69
C GLU A 46 11.07 13.66 -16.41
N ASP A 47 11.85 14.65 -15.99
CA ASP A 47 11.64 15.42 -14.74
C ASP A 47 10.21 15.99 -14.62
N GLU A 48 9.66 16.50 -15.72
CA GLU A 48 8.32 17.10 -15.74
C GLU A 48 7.23 16.03 -15.58
N ALA A 49 7.35 14.91 -16.31
CA ALA A 49 6.41 13.81 -16.23
C ALA A 49 6.44 13.16 -14.82
N PHE A 50 7.63 13.02 -14.25
CA PHE A 50 7.84 12.54 -12.89
C PHE A 50 7.21 13.47 -11.85
N THR A 51 7.47 14.78 -11.95
CA THR A 51 6.92 15.77 -11.01
C THR A 51 5.39 15.84 -11.08
N ARG A 52 4.82 15.78 -12.28
CA ARG A 52 3.37 15.70 -12.50
C ARG A 52 2.79 14.42 -11.88
N HIS A 53 3.48 13.30 -12.03
CA HIS A 53 3.06 12.03 -11.43
C HIS A 53 3.12 12.08 -9.89
N LEU A 54 4.20 12.61 -9.31
CA LEU A 54 4.32 12.83 -7.86
C LEU A 54 3.20 13.73 -7.32
N ALA A 55 2.86 14.80 -8.04
CA ALA A 55 1.78 15.70 -7.65
C ALA A 55 0.42 14.98 -7.61
N ARG A 56 0.14 14.11 -8.58
CA ARG A 56 -1.05 13.24 -8.58
C ARG A 56 -1.01 12.26 -7.42
N ALA A 57 0.12 11.59 -7.21
CA ALA A 57 0.30 10.61 -6.15
C ALA A 57 0.09 11.22 -4.75
N ARG A 58 0.50 12.48 -4.53
CA ARG A 58 0.23 13.23 -3.29
C ARG A 58 -1.25 13.46 -2.99
N ARG A 59 -2.10 13.51 -4.01
CA ARG A 59 -3.54 13.81 -3.88
C ARG A 59 -4.41 12.57 -3.63
N VAL A 60 -3.94 11.39 -4.04
CA VAL A 60 -4.66 10.13 -3.82
C VAL A 60 -4.58 9.74 -2.34
N GLU A 61 -5.62 9.06 -1.83
CA GLU A 61 -5.58 8.44 -0.51
C GLU A 61 -4.74 7.16 -0.56
N TRP A 62 -3.66 7.13 0.24
CA TRP A 62 -2.80 5.95 0.31
C TRP A 62 -3.35 5.03 1.39
N VAL A 63 -3.46 3.73 1.09
CA VAL A 63 -3.79 2.70 2.08
C VAL A 63 -2.61 1.74 2.11
N VAL A 64 -1.93 1.68 3.26
CA VAL A 64 -0.83 0.73 3.45
C VAL A 64 -1.43 -0.61 3.87
N TYR A 65 -1.35 -1.60 2.98
CA TYR A 65 -1.71 -2.98 3.30
C TYR A 65 -0.52 -3.69 3.93
N SER A 66 -0.61 -3.99 5.22
CA SER A 66 0.26 -4.98 5.84
C SER A 66 -0.36 -6.35 5.63
N LYS A 67 0.15 -7.12 4.66
CA LYS A 67 -0.18 -8.53 4.57
C LYS A 67 0.24 -9.19 5.88
N PRO A 68 -0.64 -9.96 6.56
CA PRO A 68 -0.21 -10.76 7.69
C PRO A 68 0.97 -11.61 7.24
N THR A 69 2.08 -11.54 7.99
CA THR A 69 3.22 -12.41 7.73
C THR A 69 2.70 -13.84 7.78
N VAL A 70 2.64 -14.51 6.63
CA VAL A 70 2.21 -15.90 6.55
C VAL A 70 3.23 -16.69 7.35
N ARG A 71 2.89 -17.02 8.59
CA ARG A 71 3.67 -17.91 9.42
C ARG A 71 3.69 -19.24 8.67
N ARG A 72 4.88 -19.67 8.23
CA ARG A 72 5.08 -20.97 7.58
C ARG A 72 4.27 -22.03 8.36
N PRO A 73 3.39 -22.80 7.72
CA PRO A 73 2.65 -23.84 8.42
C PRO A 73 3.67 -24.78 9.08
N GLY A 74 3.59 -24.89 10.40
CA GLY A 74 4.38 -25.85 11.15
C GLY A 74 3.98 -27.27 10.74
N PRO A 75 4.89 -28.25 10.81
CA PRO A 75 4.58 -29.64 10.50
C PRO A 75 3.53 -30.14 11.49
N GLY A 76 2.25 -30.14 11.08
CA GLY A 76 1.13 -30.53 11.96
C GLY A 76 -0.25 -30.02 11.54
N ALA A 77 -0.36 -29.10 10.58
CA ALA A 77 -1.66 -28.68 10.06
C ALA A 77 -2.26 -29.76 9.14
N ARG A 78 -3.01 -30.71 9.73
CA ARG A 78 -3.90 -31.62 8.98
C ARG A 78 -4.94 -30.78 8.24
N LEU A 79 -4.84 -30.71 6.92
CA LEU A 79 -5.84 -30.09 6.06
C LEU A 79 -7.06 -31.02 5.96
N SER A 80 -8.03 -30.83 6.85
CA SER A 80 -9.37 -31.37 6.66
C SER A 80 -10.35 -30.22 6.57
N ARG A 81 -10.29 -29.44 5.47
CA ARG A 81 -11.45 -28.65 5.06
C ARG A 81 -11.39 -28.25 3.58
N PRO A 82 -12.49 -28.40 2.82
CA PRO A 82 -12.54 -27.95 1.44
C PRO A 82 -12.45 -26.42 1.35
N LEU A 83 -11.75 -25.95 0.32
CA LEU A 83 -11.81 -24.58 -0.16
C LEU A 83 -13.18 -24.37 -0.83
N HIS A 84 -14.08 -23.64 -0.17
CA HIS A 84 -15.14 -22.93 -0.88
C HIS A 84 -15.08 -21.44 -0.55
N PRO A 85 -15.07 -20.54 -1.55
CA PRO A 85 -15.13 -19.12 -1.31
C PRO A 85 -16.60 -18.72 -1.12
N SER A 86 -16.99 -18.37 0.10
CA SER A 86 -18.20 -17.57 0.31
C SER A 86 -17.78 -16.27 0.97
N CYS A 87 -17.45 -15.30 0.11
CA CYS A 87 -17.23 -13.92 0.48
C CYS A 87 -18.55 -13.31 0.95
N CYS A 88 -18.88 -13.45 2.23
CA CYS A 88 -19.85 -12.57 2.88
C CYS A 88 -19.23 -11.19 3.09
N HIS A 89 -19.06 -10.43 2.00
CA HIS A 89 -19.05 -8.97 2.08
C HIS A 89 -20.24 -8.44 1.29
N ARG A 90 -21.40 -8.50 1.93
CA ARG A 90 -22.57 -7.71 1.56
C ARG A 90 -22.15 -6.24 1.63
N GLN A 91 -21.94 -5.61 0.48
CA GLN A 91 -21.98 -4.15 0.38
C GLN A 91 -23.36 -3.70 0.86
N GLN A 92 -23.40 -2.88 1.90
CA GLN A 92 -24.63 -2.24 2.34
C GLN A 92 -25.08 -1.25 1.25
N PRO A 93 -26.37 -1.25 0.84
CA PRO A 93 -26.89 -0.21 -0.04
C PRO A 93 -26.97 1.12 0.73
N HIS A 94 -26.45 2.16 0.10
CA HIS A 94 -26.66 3.54 0.50
C HIS A 94 -28.18 3.84 0.61
N ARG A 95 -28.64 4.24 1.81
CA ARG A 95 -29.92 4.92 2.01
C ARG A 95 -29.76 6.42 1.74
N ARG A 96 -30.50 6.95 0.75
CA ARG A 96 -31.10 8.30 0.64
C ARG A 96 -32.16 8.15 -0.48
N GLY A 97 -33.45 8.46 -0.36
CA GLY A 97 -34.14 9.38 0.50
C GLY A 97 -34.65 10.57 -0.31
N ARG A 98 -35.64 10.36 -1.19
CA ARG A 98 -36.88 11.15 -1.36
C ARG A 98 -37.71 10.56 -2.49
#